data_AF-A0A2G9M522-F1
#
_entry.id   AF-A0A2G9M522-F1
#
_cell.length_a   1.000
_cell.length_b   1.000
_cell.length_c   1.000
_cell.angle_alpha   90.00
_cell.angle_beta   90.00
_cell.angle_gamma   90.00
#
_symmetry.space_group_name_H-M   'P 1'
#
loop_
_entity.id
_entity.type
_entity.pdbx_description
1 polymer ?
#
loop_
_entity_poly.entity_id
_entity_poly.type
_entity_poly.pdbx_seq_one_letter_code
_entity_poly.pdbx_strand_id
1 'polypeptide(L)'
;MLYIHKFSDLTRRVAEAESISLVRDFRQKLKPPVNQEQFKEFFQNCVVSDSGIMEMEQARKILEPVFQKAQSLLLERNPLHEPISLQRFIRSLQTVPAALDANIAFAKEMRDQLPVLLQTAPQLFSRIRTAQTREEKMQVDRDLNQMFQGLLRNTEFHFKADDLINEGHVEMIKSLTEGMERGFFFHVTLEEEIKKLPFQHIKSRIPAERLNEAAELEMDLQLIRKGIMRAYDNNMKAIETAVLLYSGVKWAMS
;
A
#
# COMPACT_ATOMS: atom_id res chain seq x y z
N MET A 1 2.24 -16.52 9.33
CA MET A 1 2.35 -15.61 8.17
C MET A 1 1.00 -15.64 7.49
N LEU A 2 0.37 -14.48 7.24
CA LEU A 2 -0.93 -14.40 6.58
C LEU A 2 -0.75 -14.55 5.07
N TYR A 3 -1.52 -15.43 4.42
CA TYR A 3 -1.48 -15.62 2.96
C TYR A 3 -2.45 -14.69 2.22
N ILE A 4 -2.37 -13.40 2.50
CA ILE A 4 -3.10 -12.37 1.75
C ILE A 4 -2.07 -11.50 1.06
N HIS A 5 -1.99 -11.60 -0.27
CA HIS A 5 -0.96 -10.92 -1.06
C HIS A 5 -1.52 -9.70 -1.80
N LYS A 6 -2.84 -9.64 -1.96
CA LYS A 6 -3.58 -8.55 -2.61
C LYS A 6 -4.79 -8.14 -1.79
N PHE A 7 -5.22 -6.91 -1.95
CA PHE A 7 -6.40 -6.36 -1.27
C PHE A 7 -7.67 -7.15 -1.58
N SER A 8 -7.83 -7.54 -2.85
CA SER A 8 -8.98 -8.31 -3.33
C SER A 8 -9.06 -9.73 -2.76
N ASP A 9 -7.95 -10.25 -2.22
CA ASP A 9 -7.89 -11.59 -1.67
C ASP A 9 -8.57 -11.66 -0.29
N LEU A 10 -8.72 -10.50 0.38
CA LEU A 10 -9.43 -10.44 1.65
C LEU A 10 -10.93 -10.68 1.42
N THR A 11 -11.35 -11.89 1.76
CA THR A 11 -12.76 -12.29 1.86
C THR A 11 -13.01 -12.96 3.20
N ARG A 12 -14.28 -13.08 3.61
CA ARG A 12 -14.64 -13.84 4.82
C ARG A 12 -14.10 -15.27 4.81
N ARG A 13 -14.10 -15.94 3.64
CA ARG A 13 -13.60 -17.31 3.50
C ARG A 13 -12.09 -17.41 3.70
N VAL A 14 -11.34 -16.44 3.17
CA VAL A 14 -9.88 -16.38 3.35
C VAL A 14 -9.55 -16.08 4.80
N ALA A 15 -10.21 -15.09 5.41
CA ALA A 15 -10.03 -14.80 6.84
C ALA A 15 -10.38 -15.99 7.74
N GLU A 16 -11.42 -16.76 7.40
CA GLU A 16 -11.75 -18.01 8.08
C GLU A 16 -10.60 -19.02 8.04
N ALA A 17 -10.00 -19.24 6.85
CA ALA A 17 -8.88 -20.14 6.68
C ALA A 17 -7.62 -19.67 7.43
N GLU A 18 -7.25 -18.38 7.26
CA GLU A 18 -6.09 -17.77 7.92
C GLU A 18 -6.24 -17.78 9.45
N SER A 19 -7.47 -17.63 9.97
CA SER A 19 -7.72 -17.58 11.40
C SER A 19 -7.39 -18.89 12.15
N ILE A 20 -7.35 -20.03 11.48
CA ILE A 20 -7.18 -21.33 12.15
C ILE A 20 -5.85 -21.39 12.90
N SER A 21 -4.76 -20.99 12.23
CA SER A 21 -3.43 -20.97 12.84
C SER A 21 -3.31 -19.90 13.93
N LEU A 22 -3.87 -18.71 13.67
CA LEU A 22 -3.85 -17.59 14.61
C LEU A 22 -4.66 -17.87 15.88
N VAL A 23 -5.84 -18.48 15.77
CA VAL A 23 -6.65 -18.88 16.94
C VAL A 23 -5.89 -19.87 17.81
N ARG A 24 -5.15 -20.81 17.22
CA ARG A 24 -4.30 -21.73 17.98
C ARG A 24 -3.22 -20.97 18.75
N ASP A 25 -2.56 -20.01 18.11
CA ASP A 25 -1.54 -19.18 18.74
C ASP A 25 -2.13 -18.32 19.87
N PHE A 26 -3.31 -17.73 19.65
CA PHE A 26 -4.04 -17.00 20.68
C PHE A 26 -4.37 -17.89 21.89
N ARG A 27 -4.82 -19.14 21.70
CA ARG A 27 -5.07 -20.08 22.82
C ARG A 27 -3.83 -20.42 23.62
N GLN A 28 -2.68 -20.50 22.95
CA GLN A 28 -1.42 -20.85 23.61
C GLN A 28 -0.84 -19.68 24.40
N LYS A 29 -0.94 -18.46 23.87
CA LYS A 29 -0.22 -17.28 24.39
C LYS A 29 -1.11 -16.32 25.18
N LEU A 30 -2.41 -16.23 24.89
CA LEU A 30 -3.35 -15.39 25.63
C LEU A 30 -4.21 -16.25 26.57
N LYS A 31 -4.08 -15.99 27.88
CA LYS A 31 -4.97 -16.55 28.91
C LYS A 31 -5.86 -15.45 29.47
N PRO A 32 -7.15 -15.72 29.74
CA PRO A 32 -7.98 -14.78 30.49
C PRO A 32 -7.50 -14.63 31.94
N PRO A 33 -7.52 -13.40 32.52
CA PRO A 33 -7.83 -12.13 31.86
C PRO A 33 -6.71 -11.72 30.88
N VAL A 34 -7.11 -11.20 29.70
CA VAL A 34 -6.17 -10.86 28.63
C VAL A 34 -5.17 -9.82 29.11
N ASN A 35 -3.89 -10.18 29.13
CA ASN A 35 -2.81 -9.23 29.37
C ASN A 35 -2.66 -8.30 28.16
N GLN A 36 -2.79 -6.99 28.38
CA GLN A 36 -2.71 -6.00 27.30
C GLN A 36 -1.37 -5.99 26.58
N GLU A 37 -0.25 -6.21 27.27
CA GLU A 37 1.07 -6.20 26.63
C GLU A 37 1.23 -7.41 25.70
N GLN A 38 0.86 -8.61 26.18
CA GLN A 38 0.85 -9.82 25.34
C GLN A 38 -0.13 -9.71 24.17
N PHE A 39 -1.23 -8.98 24.35
CA PHE A 39 -2.17 -8.71 23.26
C PHE A 39 -1.57 -7.79 22.20
N LYS A 40 -0.93 -6.69 22.61
CA LYS A 40 -0.24 -5.76 21.70
C LYS A 40 0.87 -6.45 20.89
N GLU A 41 1.53 -7.46 21.46
CA GLU A 41 2.56 -8.24 20.76
C GLU A 41 2.09 -8.83 19.44
N PHE A 42 0.82 -9.26 19.34
CA PHE A 42 0.25 -9.80 18.10
C PHE A 42 0.12 -8.75 16.99
N PHE A 43 0.06 -7.46 17.34
CA PHE A 43 -0.23 -6.36 16.43
C PHE A 43 0.99 -5.46 16.16
N GLN A 44 2.18 -5.81 16.66
CA GLN A 44 3.39 -4.99 16.52
C GLN A 44 3.71 -4.66 15.06
N ASN A 45 3.53 -5.63 14.16
CA ASN A 45 3.80 -5.46 12.73
C ASN A 45 2.74 -4.62 12.01
N CYS A 46 1.57 -4.43 12.63
CA CYS A 46 0.47 -3.67 12.06
C CYS A 46 0.60 -2.15 12.27
N VAL A 47 1.58 -1.70 13.06
CA VAL A 47 1.74 -0.28 13.40
C VAL A 47 2.13 0.53 12.17
N VAL A 48 1.39 1.62 11.93
CA VAL A 48 1.72 2.63 10.93
C VAL A 48 2.70 3.64 11.55
N SER A 49 3.92 3.69 11.02
CA SER A 49 4.98 4.57 11.50
C SER A 49 4.91 5.97 10.86
N ASP A 50 5.22 7.03 11.61
CA ASP A 50 5.33 8.40 11.08
C ASP A 50 6.34 8.50 9.94
N SER A 51 7.47 7.79 10.03
CA SER A 51 8.46 7.74 8.94
C SER A 51 7.87 7.25 7.62
N GLY A 52 6.91 6.31 7.68
CA GLY A 52 6.20 5.82 6.50
C GLY A 52 5.24 6.87 5.94
N ILE A 53 4.59 7.64 6.79
CA ILE A 53 3.73 8.77 6.38
C ILE A 53 4.57 9.85 5.70
N MET A 54 5.73 10.18 6.27
CA MET A 54 6.65 11.17 5.69
C MET A 54 7.16 10.75 4.31
N GLU A 55 7.44 9.46 4.08
CA GLU A 55 7.86 8.95 2.76
C GLU A 55 6.75 9.12 1.71
N MET A 56 5.49 8.89 2.07
CA MET A 56 4.35 9.14 1.18
C MET A 56 4.18 10.63 0.89
N GLU A 57 4.30 11.49 1.92
CA GLU A 57 4.22 12.95 1.76
C GLU A 57 5.35 13.51 0.89
N GLN A 58 6.56 12.95 1.00
CA GLN A 58 7.68 13.32 0.15
C GLN A 58 7.41 12.96 -1.32
N ALA A 59 6.97 11.73 -1.59
CA ALA A 59 6.56 11.31 -2.93
C ALA A 59 5.46 12.23 -3.49
N ARG A 60 4.49 12.60 -2.66
CA ARG A 60 3.40 13.49 -3.06
C ARG A 60 3.86 14.89 -3.48
N LYS A 61 4.85 15.45 -2.79
CA LYS A 61 5.43 16.77 -3.09
C LYS A 61 6.16 16.81 -4.43
N ILE A 62 6.81 15.72 -4.82
CA ILE A 62 7.63 15.67 -6.04
C ILE A 62 6.85 15.21 -7.28
N LEU A 63 5.67 14.60 -7.13
CA LEU A 63 4.84 14.13 -8.26
C LEU A 63 4.54 15.22 -9.29
N GLU A 64 4.10 16.40 -8.85
CA GLU A 64 3.76 17.51 -9.75
C GLU A 64 5.00 18.09 -10.47
N PRO A 65 6.12 18.38 -9.78
CA PRO A 65 7.38 18.74 -10.46
C PRO A 65 7.83 17.72 -11.52
N VAL A 66 7.75 16.42 -11.22
CA VAL A 66 8.12 15.35 -12.17
C VAL A 66 7.20 15.35 -13.38
N PHE A 67 5.90 15.56 -13.16
CA PHE A 67 4.91 15.66 -14.22
C PHE A 67 5.21 16.84 -15.16
N GLN A 68 5.48 18.02 -14.60
CA GLN A 68 5.83 19.21 -15.36
C GLN A 68 7.12 19.03 -16.16
N LYS A 69 8.15 18.40 -15.56
CA LYS A 69 9.41 18.11 -16.24
C LYS A 69 9.20 17.15 -17.42
N ALA A 70 8.46 16.06 -17.23
CA ALA A 70 8.15 15.13 -18.32
C ALA A 70 7.31 15.78 -19.44
N GLN A 71 6.37 16.67 -19.08
CA GLN A 71 5.63 17.46 -20.07
C GLN A 71 6.52 18.40 -20.86
N SER A 72 7.47 19.09 -20.20
CA SER A 72 8.46 19.94 -20.88
C SER A 72 9.23 19.14 -21.94
N LEU A 73 9.77 17.98 -21.55
CA LEU A 73 10.51 17.11 -22.48
C LEU A 73 9.68 16.67 -23.69
N LEU A 74 8.38 16.43 -23.48
CA LEU A 74 7.45 16.08 -24.56
C LEU A 74 7.16 17.28 -25.48
N LEU A 75 7.01 18.49 -24.92
CA LEU A 75 6.72 19.72 -25.66
C LEU A 75 7.92 20.22 -26.46
N GLU A 76 9.14 19.97 -26.00
CA GLU A 76 10.37 20.31 -26.72
C GLU A 76 10.48 19.60 -28.07
N ARG A 77 9.79 18.47 -28.27
CA ARG A 77 9.82 17.65 -29.50
C ARG A 77 11.25 17.32 -29.96
N ASN A 78 12.15 17.09 -29.00
CA ASN A 78 13.52 16.72 -29.29
C ASN A 78 13.55 15.33 -29.97
N PRO A 79 14.20 15.17 -31.14
CA PRO A 79 14.26 13.89 -31.86
C PRO A 79 14.99 12.77 -31.10
N LEU A 80 15.73 13.11 -30.03
CA LEU A 80 16.37 12.12 -29.15
C LEU A 80 15.39 11.43 -28.21
N HIS A 81 14.23 12.05 -27.92
CA HIS A 81 13.24 11.49 -27.02
C HIS A 81 12.19 10.69 -27.78
N GLU A 82 11.71 9.62 -27.14
CA GLU A 82 10.60 8.81 -27.65
C GLU A 82 9.26 9.39 -27.15
N PRO A 83 8.47 10.07 -28.02
CA PRO A 83 7.28 10.80 -27.56
C PRO A 83 6.21 9.89 -26.97
N ILE A 84 6.09 8.66 -27.49
CA ILE A 84 5.12 7.68 -27.00
C ILE A 84 5.47 7.23 -25.58
N SER A 85 6.77 7.05 -25.30
CA SER A 85 7.26 6.71 -23.97
C SER A 85 6.99 7.82 -22.96
N LEU A 86 7.27 9.08 -23.33
CA LEU A 86 6.97 10.24 -22.48
C LEU A 86 5.46 10.37 -22.21
N GLN A 87 4.61 10.18 -23.22
CA GLN A 87 3.15 10.17 -23.05
C GLN A 87 2.68 9.05 -22.11
N ARG A 88 3.25 7.84 -22.23
CA ARG A 88 2.93 6.72 -21.34
C ARG A 88 3.35 7.04 -19.90
N PHE A 89 4.55 7.58 -19.69
CA PHE A 89 5.02 8.01 -18.38
C PHE A 89 4.07 9.01 -17.72
N ILE A 90 3.70 10.06 -18.45
CA ILE A 90 2.77 11.10 -18.01
C ILE A 90 1.43 10.47 -17.63
N ARG A 91 0.82 9.66 -18.50
CA ARG A 91 -0.48 9.01 -18.23
C ARG A 91 -0.44 8.07 -17.03
N SER A 92 0.64 7.31 -16.88
CA SER A 92 0.82 6.43 -15.74
C SER A 92 0.90 7.20 -14.43
N LEU A 93 1.62 8.33 -14.39
CA LEU A 93 1.70 9.13 -13.17
C LEU A 93 0.40 9.89 -12.83
N GLN A 94 -0.48 10.17 -13.80
CA GLN A 94 -1.71 10.96 -13.57
C GLN A 94 -2.68 10.34 -12.56
N THR A 95 -2.70 9.03 -12.40
CA THR A 95 -3.65 8.37 -11.48
C THR A 95 -3.15 8.35 -10.03
N VAL A 96 -1.86 8.59 -9.81
CA VAL A 96 -1.20 8.44 -8.50
C VAL A 96 -1.58 9.54 -7.50
N PRO A 97 -1.65 10.84 -7.84
CA PRO A 97 -1.78 11.90 -6.85
C PRO A 97 -3.01 11.76 -5.94
N ALA A 98 -4.19 11.55 -6.55
CA ALA A 98 -5.44 11.42 -5.80
C ALA A 98 -5.42 10.18 -4.89
N ALA A 99 -4.94 9.06 -5.41
CA ALA A 99 -4.83 7.81 -4.65
C ALA A 99 -3.82 7.93 -3.49
N LEU A 100 -2.70 8.62 -3.72
CA LEU A 100 -1.68 8.85 -2.70
C LEU A 100 -2.18 9.81 -1.60
N ASP A 101 -2.92 10.86 -1.96
CA ASP A 101 -3.54 11.76 -0.99
C ASP A 101 -4.54 11.02 -0.09
N ALA A 102 -5.38 10.16 -0.67
CA ALA A 102 -6.29 9.30 0.08
C ALA A 102 -5.54 8.32 1.00
N ASN A 103 -4.44 7.73 0.53
CA ASN A 103 -3.58 6.87 1.33
C ASN A 103 -2.92 7.58 2.51
N ILE A 104 -2.45 8.82 2.32
CA ILE A 104 -1.85 9.62 3.40
C ILE A 104 -2.88 9.92 4.48
N ALA A 105 -4.10 10.32 4.08
CA ALA A 105 -5.20 10.57 5.00
C ALA A 105 -5.54 9.29 5.79
N PHE A 106 -5.75 8.17 5.08
CA PHE A 106 -6.07 6.90 5.72
C PHE A 106 -4.95 6.40 6.65
N ALA A 107 -3.69 6.54 6.28
CA ALA A 107 -2.56 6.15 7.12
C ALA A 107 -2.48 6.98 8.42
N LYS A 108 -2.80 8.28 8.36
CA LYS A 108 -2.89 9.14 9.55
C LYS A 108 -4.04 8.71 10.46
N GLU A 109 -5.22 8.45 9.88
CA GLU A 109 -6.36 7.90 10.63
C GLU A 109 -6.00 6.58 11.32
N MET A 110 -5.37 5.66 10.59
CA MET A 110 -4.95 4.37 11.13
C MET A 110 -3.90 4.49 12.23
N ARG A 111 -2.92 5.40 12.10
CA ARG A 111 -1.94 5.68 13.14
C ARG A 111 -2.62 6.12 14.44
N ASP A 112 -3.67 6.93 14.35
CA ASP A 112 -4.35 7.48 15.51
C ASP A 112 -5.38 6.49 16.09
N GLN A 113 -6.05 5.71 15.24
CA GLN A 113 -7.08 4.74 15.65
C GLN A 113 -6.50 3.43 16.20
N LEU A 114 -5.39 2.93 15.65
CA LEU A 114 -4.86 1.62 16.03
C LEU A 114 -4.52 1.51 17.53
N PRO A 115 -3.86 2.50 18.18
CA PRO A 115 -3.62 2.44 19.62
C PRO A 115 -4.92 2.34 20.45
N VAL A 116 -5.96 3.07 20.04
CA VAL A 116 -7.28 3.04 20.69
C VAL A 116 -7.93 1.66 20.51
N LEU A 117 -7.85 1.10 19.31
CA LEU A 117 -8.32 -0.25 19.01
C LEU A 117 -7.61 -1.28 19.89
N LEU A 118 -6.29 -1.21 20.02
CA LEU A 118 -5.51 -2.15 20.81
C LEU A 118 -5.81 -2.06 22.32
N GLN A 119 -6.23 -0.90 22.81
CA GLN A 119 -6.68 -0.72 24.19
C GLN A 119 -8.10 -1.28 24.42
N THR A 120 -8.99 -1.14 23.44
CA THR A 120 -10.42 -1.48 23.57
C THR A 120 -10.74 -2.93 23.20
N ALA A 121 -10.00 -3.54 22.26
CA ALA A 121 -10.24 -4.90 21.79
C ALA A 121 -10.20 -5.98 22.91
N PRO A 122 -9.27 -5.96 23.90
CA PRO A 122 -9.29 -6.93 25.00
C PRO A 122 -10.58 -6.90 25.83
N GLN A 123 -11.13 -5.70 26.06
CA GLN A 123 -12.39 -5.53 26.78
C GLN A 123 -13.56 -6.08 25.96
N LEU A 124 -13.55 -5.82 24.65
CA LEU A 124 -14.54 -6.35 23.73
C LEU A 124 -14.52 -7.88 23.69
N PHE A 125 -13.34 -8.50 23.66
CA PHE A 125 -13.20 -9.96 23.71
C PHE A 125 -13.71 -10.57 25.01
N SER A 126 -13.50 -9.87 26.13
CA SER A 126 -14.06 -10.29 27.41
C SER A 126 -15.59 -10.22 27.39
N ARG A 127 -16.17 -9.16 26.80
CA ARG A 127 -17.62 -9.01 26.61
C ARG A 127 -18.21 -10.08 25.69
N ILE A 128 -17.51 -10.50 24.64
CA ILE A 128 -17.92 -11.61 23.77
C ILE A 128 -18.15 -12.89 24.59
N ARG A 129 -17.26 -13.18 25.55
CA ARG A 129 -17.35 -14.38 26.39
C ARG A 129 -18.49 -14.32 27.42
N THR A 130 -18.81 -13.14 27.91
CA THR A 130 -19.76 -12.96 29.02
C THR A 130 -21.14 -12.53 28.58
N ALA A 131 -21.33 -12.09 27.34
CA ALA A 131 -22.63 -11.62 26.84
C ALA A 131 -23.68 -12.75 26.85
N GLN A 132 -24.68 -12.61 27.72
CA GLN A 132 -25.76 -13.59 27.87
C GLN A 132 -27.04 -13.13 27.16
N THR A 133 -27.33 -11.83 27.18
CA THR A 133 -28.57 -11.30 26.63
C THR A 133 -28.46 -10.99 25.13
N ARG A 134 -29.61 -10.89 24.46
CA ARG A 134 -29.69 -10.47 23.05
C ARG A 134 -29.17 -9.04 22.87
N GLU A 135 -29.47 -8.16 23.80
CA GLU A 135 -29.07 -6.75 23.75
C GLU A 135 -27.55 -6.59 23.89
N GLU A 136 -26.92 -7.33 24.80
CA GLU A 136 -25.46 -7.35 24.96
C GLU A 136 -24.77 -7.85 23.69
N LYS A 137 -25.26 -8.95 23.11
CA LYS A 137 -24.73 -9.50 21.84
C LYS A 137 -24.87 -8.50 20.70
N MET A 138 -26.02 -7.84 20.58
CA MET A 138 -26.24 -6.80 19.57
C MET A 138 -25.34 -5.58 19.75
N GLN A 139 -24.97 -5.23 20.99
CA GLN A 139 -24.02 -4.15 21.23
C GLN A 139 -22.60 -4.56 20.85
N VAL A 140 -22.18 -5.78 21.22
CA VAL A 140 -20.88 -6.34 20.83
C VAL A 140 -20.75 -6.40 19.31
N ASP A 141 -21.77 -6.85 18.60
CA ASP A 141 -21.78 -6.89 17.13
C ASP A 141 -21.65 -5.49 16.51
N ARG A 142 -22.32 -4.48 17.09
CA ARG A 142 -22.19 -3.09 16.65
C ARG A 142 -20.77 -2.56 16.84
N ASP A 143 -20.19 -2.77 18.02
CA ASP A 143 -18.83 -2.33 18.35
C ASP A 143 -17.80 -3.02 17.42
N LEU A 144 -17.95 -4.33 17.16
CA LEU A 144 -17.10 -5.07 16.22
C LEU A 144 -17.24 -4.55 14.78
N ASN A 145 -18.46 -4.35 14.30
CA ASN A 145 -18.70 -3.83 12.96
C ASN A 145 -18.08 -2.45 12.78
N GLN A 146 -18.16 -1.57 13.78
CA GLN A 146 -17.50 -0.26 13.73
C GLN A 146 -15.98 -0.38 13.62
N MET A 147 -15.36 -1.30 14.38
CA MET A 147 -13.91 -1.55 14.29
C MET A 147 -13.52 -2.06 12.89
N PHE A 148 -14.24 -3.05 12.35
CA PHE A 148 -13.95 -3.58 11.02
C PHE A 148 -14.21 -2.55 9.92
N GLN A 149 -15.24 -1.72 10.04
CA GLN A 149 -15.52 -0.65 9.09
C GLN A 149 -14.41 0.38 9.01
N GLY A 150 -13.82 0.77 10.15
CA GLY A 150 -12.66 1.65 10.17
C GLY A 150 -11.44 1.01 9.49
N LEU A 151 -11.12 -0.23 9.84
CA LEU A 151 -9.96 -0.95 9.28
C LEU A 151 -10.10 -1.24 7.78
N LEU A 152 -11.30 -1.61 7.33
CA LEU A 152 -11.54 -2.08 5.96
C LEU A 152 -12.10 -1.02 5.03
N ARG A 153 -12.45 0.15 5.56
CA ARG A 153 -13.11 1.26 4.85
C ARG A 153 -14.39 0.81 4.14
N ASN A 154 -15.04 -0.23 4.67
CA ASN A 154 -16.14 -0.93 4.03
C ASN A 154 -17.10 -1.53 5.07
N THR A 155 -18.38 -1.64 4.71
CA THR A 155 -19.39 -2.27 5.55
C THR A 155 -19.34 -3.79 5.49
N GLU A 156 -18.82 -4.34 4.39
CA GLU A 156 -18.58 -5.76 4.21
C GLU A 156 -17.15 -6.14 4.58
N PHE A 157 -16.90 -7.44 4.80
CA PHE A 157 -15.57 -7.96 5.11
C PHE A 157 -14.69 -8.07 3.86
N HIS A 158 -14.47 -6.93 3.21
CA HIS A 158 -13.61 -6.73 2.04
C HIS A 158 -12.93 -5.35 2.16
N PHE A 159 -11.67 -5.25 1.80
CA PHE A 159 -10.95 -3.98 1.87
C PHE A 159 -11.34 -3.07 0.69
N LYS A 160 -11.86 -1.88 0.96
CA LYS A 160 -12.21 -0.91 -0.08
C LYS A 160 -10.99 -0.09 -0.48
N ALA A 161 -10.48 -0.35 -1.69
CA ALA A 161 -9.25 0.24 -2.21
C ALA A 161 -9.40 0.96 -3.55
N ASP A 162 -10.62 1.18 -4.04
CA ASP A 162 -10.88 1.76 -5.38
C ASP A 162 -10.20 3.13 -5.56
N ASP A 163 -10.10 3.88 -4.47
CA ASP A 163 -9.51 5.22 -4.39
C ASP A 163 -8.11 5.23 -3.75
N LEU A 164 -7.50 4.07 -3.51
CA LEU A 164 -6.18 3.92 -2.88
C LEU A 164 -5.14 3.37 -3.85
N ILE A 165 -3.88 3.56 -3.48
CA ILE A 165 -2.74 2.87 -4.06
C ILE A 165 -2.91 1.36 -3.85
N ASN A 166 -2.96 0.64 -4.97
CA ASN A 166 -3.19 -0.80 -5.07
C ASN A 166 -2.12 -1.47 -5.95
N GLU A 167 -2.28 -2.76 -6.19
CA GLU A 167 -1.33 -3.60 -6.94
C GLU A 167 -1.09 -3.08 -8.35
N GLY A 168 -2.13 -2.52 -8.99
CA GLY A 168 -2.03 -1.93 -10.32
C GLY A 168 -1.07 -0.73 -10.34
N HIS A 169 -1.15 0.13 -9.33
CA HIS A 169 -0.25 1.27 -9.18
C HIS A 169 1.20 0.83 -8.90
N VAL A 170 1.37 -0.19 -8.04
CA VAL A 170 2.68 -0.75 -7.71
C VAL A 170 3.36 -1.33 -8.96
N GLU A 171 2.65 -2.17 -9.72
CA GLU A 171 3.21 -2.81 -10.92
C GLU A 171 3.48 -1.80 -12.04
N MET A 172 2.61 -0.81 -12.20
CA MET A 172 2.80 0.28 -13.16
C MET A 172 4.09 1.06 -12.88
N ILE A 173 4.32 1.47 -11.63
CA ILE A 173 5.49 2.28 -11.27
C ILE A 173 6.76 1.45 -11.35
N LYS A 174 6.71 0.18 -10.93
CA LYS A 174 7.81 -0.77 -11.12
C LYS A 174 8.18 -0.88 -12.60
N SER A 175 7.19 -1.05 -13.48
CA SER A 175 7.40 -1.12 -14.93
C SER A 175 8.04 0.15 -15.49
N LEU A 176 7.64 1.33 -15.01
CA LEU A 176 8.26 2.60 -15.40
C LEU A 176 9.73 2.67 -14.94
N THR A 177 10.02 2.33 -13.68
CA THR A 177 11.40 2.36 -13.15
C THR A 177 12.31 1.41 -13.93
N GLU A 178 11.88 0.16 -14.16
CA GLU A 178 12.66 -0.82 -14.93
C GLU A 178 12.84 -0.41 -16.40
N GLY A 179 11.84 0.27 -16.98
CA GLY A 179 11.94 0.83 -18.32
C GLY A 179 12.99 1.94 -18.40
N MET A 180 12.99 2.87 -17.43
CA MET A 180 13.91 4.00 -17.42
C MET A 180 15.38 3.57 -17.31
N GLU A 181 15.68 2.55 -16.50
CA GLU A 181 17.01 1.93 -16.41
C GLU A 181 17.51 1.42 -17.78
N ARG A 182 16.57 1.07 -18.68
CA ARG A 182 16.82 0.57 -20.04
C ARG A 182 16.74 1.65 -21.12
N GLY A 183 16.65 2.93 -20.74
CA GLY A 183 16.62 4.04 -21.68
C GLY A 183 15.26 4.34 -22.29
N PHE A 184 14.17 3.98 -21.60
CA PHE A 184 12.79 4.13 -22.07
C PHE A 184 12.42 5.51 -22.67
N PHE A 185 13.04 6.59 -22.21
CA PHE A 185 12.77 7.93 -22.73
C PHE A 185 13.45 8.26 -24.05
N PHE A 186 14.43 7.46 -24.49
CA PHE A 186 15.22 7.78 -25.67
C PHE A 186 14.75 6.98 -26.87
N HIS A 187 14.69 7.66 -28.02
CA HIS A 187 14.38 7.02 -29.29
C HIS A 187 15.50 6.04 -29.65
N VAL A 188 15.12 4.81 -30.04
CA VAL A 188 16.03 3.79 -30.56
C VAL A 188 15.89 3.77 -32.08
N THR A 189 17.01 3.96 -32.78
CA THR A 189 17.00 3.94 -34.26
C THR A 189 16.73 2.52 -34.77
N LEU A 190 16.22 2.42 -36.01
CA LEU A 190 15.97 1.12 -36.65
C LEU A 190 17.22 0.24 -36.70
N GLU A 191 18.39 0.84 -36.94
CA GLU A 191 19.66 0.12 -36.98
C GLU A 191 20.04 -0.45 -35.60
N GLU A 192 19.90 0.35 -34.54
CA GLU A 192 20.14 -0.08 -33.16
C GLU A 192 19.18 -1.21 -32.74
N GLU A 193 17.91 -1.12 -33.15
CA GLU A 193 16.88 -2.13 -32.89
C GLU A 193 17.14 -3.44 -33.64
N ILE A 194 17.54 -3.36 -34.92
CA ILE A 194 17.92 -4.54 -35.73
C ILE A 194 19.15 -5.24 -35.13
N LYS A 195 20.14 -4.46 -34.68
CA LYS A 195 21.37 -4.98 -34.06
C LYS A 195 21.18 -5.38 -32.60
N LYS A 196 20.02 -5.11 -32.01
CA LYS A 196 19.70 -5.36 -30.59
C LYS A 196 20.77 -4.79 -29.65
N LEU A 197 21.24 -3.57 -29.95
CA LEU A 197 22.28 -2.93 -29.15
C LEU A 197 21.72 -2.61 -27.75
N PRO A 198 22.44 -2.94 -26.67
CA PRO A 198 21.98 -2.59 -25.34
C PRO A 198 22.11 -1.09 -25.12
N PHE A 199 21.29 -0.55 -24.21
CA PHE A 199 21.19 0.90 -23.99
C PHE A 199 22.54 1.57 -23.66
N GLN A 200 23.48 0.85 -23.03
CA GLN A 200 24.84 1.34 -22.78
C GLN A 200 25.58 1.78 -24.06
N HIS A 201 25.34 1.13 -25.20
CA HIS A 201 25.89 1.56 -26.49
C HIS A 201 25.12 2.76 -27.05
N ILE A 202 23.80 2.77 -26.91
CA ILE A 202 22.95 3.89 -27.37
C ILE A 202 23.29 5.19 -26.62
N LYS A 203 23.66 5.09 -25.33
CA LYS A 203 24.09 6.23 -24.50
C LYS A 203 25.22 7.05 -25.14
N SER A 204 26.14 6.43 -25.91
CA SER A 204 27.31 7.14 -26.42
C SER A 204 26.99 8.22 -27.46
N ARG A 205 25.80 8.18 -28.09
CA ARG A 205 25.35 9.22 -29.04
C ARG A 205 24.45 10.28 -28.41
N ILE A 206 24.04 10.12 -27.16
CA ILE A 206 23.12 11.04 -26.49
C ILE A 206 23.96 12.12 -25.77
N PRO A 207 23.66 13.42 -25.96
CA PRO A 207 24.35 14.50 -25.24
C PRO A 207 24.23 14.31 -23.72
N ALA A 208 25.31 14.66 -23.01
CA ALA A 208 25.40 14.48 -21.56
C ALA A 208 24.29 15.25 -20.80
N GLU A 209 23.89 16.44 -21.28
CA GLU A 209 22.82 17.20 -20.63
C GLU A 209 21.49 16.43 -20.63
N ARG A 210 21.17 15.75 -21.75
CA ARG A 210 19.94 14.96 -21.89
C ARG A 210 19.96 13.67 -21.09
N LEU A 211 21.12 13.04 -20.98
CA LEU A 211 21.30 11.90 -20.08
C LEU A 211 21.09 12.31 -18.62
N ASN A 212 21.59 13.48 -18.22
CA ASN A 212 21.42 13.99 -16.86
C ASN A 212 19.96 14.34 -16.55
N GLU A 213 19.24 14.98 -17.49
CA GLU A 213 17.80 15.26 -17.34
C GLU A 213 16.97 13.98 -17.08
N ALA A 214 17.26 12.92 -17.83
CA ALA A 214 16.60 11.62 -17.67
C ALA A 214 16.99 10.93 -16.36
N ALA A 215 18.27 11.01 -15.95
CA ALA A 215 18.74 10.44 -14.69
C ALA A 215 18.10 11.13 -13.46
N GLU A 216 17.92 12.45 -13.51
CA GLU A 216 17.20 13.18 -12.47
C GLU A 216 15.73 12.73 -12.38
N LEU A 217 15.04 12.58 -13.52
CA LEU A 217 13.69 12.02 -13.54
C LEU A 217 13.63 10.60 -12.97
N GLU A 218 14.67 9.80 -13.21
CA GLU A 218 14.80 8.45 -12.66
C GLU A 218 14.90 8.47 -11.15
N MET A 219 15.78 9.32 -10.60
CA MET A 219 15.93 9.49 -9.16
C MET A 219 14.63 9.94 -8.50
N ASP A 220 13.93 10.91 -9.10
CA ASP A 220 12.65 11.37 -8.57
C ASP A 220 11.57 10.27 -8.66
N LEU A 221 11.54 9.49 -9.74
CA LEU A 221 10.62 8.36 -9.87
C LEU A 221 10.90 7.29 -8.81
N GLN A 222 12.17 7.01 -8.46
CA GLN A 222 12.49 6.06 -7.39
C GLN A 222 11.98 6.55 -6.03
N LEU A 223 12.03 7.86 -5.76
CA LEU A 223 11.42 8.44 -4.55
C LEU A 223 9.89 8.30 -4.56
N ILE A 224 9.24 8.55 -5.70
CA ILE A 224 7.80 8.33 -5.88
C ILE A 224 7.45 6.86 -5.63
N ARG A 225 8.21 5.93 -6.24
CA ARG A 225 8.06 4.48 -6.05
C ARG A 225 8.14 4.10 -4.59
N LYS A 226 9.12 4.62 -3.86
CA LYS A 226 9.24 4.36 -2.42
C LYS A 226 7.99 4.77 -1.65
N GLY A 227 7.42 5.94 -1.93
CA GLY A 227 6.17 6.40 -1.32
C GLY A 227 4.97 5.52 -1.67
N ILE A 228 4.85 5.09 -2.94
CA ILE A 228 3.77 4.20 -3.40
C ILE A 228 3.86 2.82 -2.75
N MET A 229 5.06 2.23 -2.67
CA MET A 229 5.28 0.97 -1.96
C MET A 229 4.88 1.10 -0.49
N ARG A 230 5.26 2.21 0.17
CA ARG A 230 4.90 2.45 1.56
C ARG A 230 3.39 2.61 1.75
N ALA A 231 2.70 3.27 0.81
CA ALA A 231 1.25 3.39 0.81
C ALA A 231 0.58 2.01 0.73
N TYR A 232 1.06 1.15 -0.18
CA TYR A 232 0.60 -0.22 -0.32
C TYR A 232 0.84 -1.04 0.96
N ASP A 233 2.04 -0.98 1.54
CA ASP A 233 2.38 -1.70 2.77
C ASP A 233 1.50 -1.28 3.95
N ASN A 234 1.18 0.01 4.07
CA ASN A 234 0.27 0.51 5.11
C ASN A 234 -1.16 -0.03 4.93
N ASN A 235 -1.65 -0.13 3.69
CA ASN A 235 -2.95 -0.74 3.40
C ASN A 235 -2.95 -2.24 3.76
N MET A 236 -1.86 -2.95 3.45
CA MET A 236 -1.70 -4.36 3.86
C MET A 236 -1.71 -4.53 5.37
N LYS A 237 -1.07 -3.64 6.13
CA LYS A 237 -1.14 -3.66 7.61
C LYS A 237 -2.56 -3.53 8.16
N ALA A 238 -3.41 -2.72 7.52
CA ALA A 238 -4.82 -2.62 7.91
C ALA A 238 -5.57 -3.94 7.70
N ILE A 239 -5.30 -4.61 6.57
CA ILE A 239 -5.83 -5.96 6.26
C ILE A 239 -5.33 -6.98 7.29
N GLU A 240 -4.04 -7.00 7.60
CA GLU A 240 -3.46 -7.89 8.61
C GLU A 240 -4.10 -7.66 9.99
N THR A 241 -4.30 -6.40 10.36
CA THR A 241 -4.99 -6.01 11.61
C THR A 241 -6.40 -6.59 11.65
N ALA A 242 -7.15 -6.48 10.55
CA ALA A 242 -8.50 -7.01 10.46
C ALA A 242 -8.52 -8.55 10.62
N VAL A 243 -7.58 -9.27 10.00
CA VAL A 243 -7.52 -10.73 10.16
C VAL A 243 -7.13 -11.16 11.57
N LEU A 244 -6.19 -10.45 12.20
CA LEU A 244 -5.83 -10.68 13.60
C LEU A 244 -7.00 -10.40 14.54
N LEU A 245 -7.71 -9.29 14.33
CA LEU A 245 -8.91 -8.95 15.10
C LEU A 245 -10.00 -10.01 14.93
N TYR A 246 -10.25 -10.46 13.70
CA TYR A 246 -11.19 -11.53 13.38
C TYR A 246 -10.85 -12.85 14.09
N SER A 247 -9.56 -13.19 14.10
CA SER A 247 -9.05 -14.37 14.81
C SER A 247 -9.23 -14.25 16.33
N GLY A 248 -8.99 -13.06 16.89
CA GLY A 248 -9.25 -12.76 18.30
C GLY A 248 -10.73 -12.90 18.67
N VAL A 249 -11.64 -12.42 17.82
CA VAL A 249 -13.10 -12.62 17.98
C VAL A 249 -13.45 -14.10 18.02
N LYS A 250 -12.96 -14.89 17.06
CA LYS A 250 -13.22 -16.34 17.03
C LYS A 250 -12.67 -17.07 18.25
N TRP A 251 -11.48 -16.71 18.69
CA TRP A 251 -10.90 -17.21 19.93
C TRP A 251 -11.74 -16.84 21.17
N ALA A 252 -12.34 -15.65 21.18
CA ALA A 252 -13.21 -15.23 22.27
C ALA A 252 -14.55 -15.98 22.27
N MET A 253 -15.05 -16.39 21.12
CA MET A 253 -16.28 -17.17 20.99
C MET A 253 -16.12 -18.66 21.31
N SER A 254 -14.88 -19.17 21.29
CA SER A 254 -14.56 -20.59 21.49
C SER A 254 -14.17 -20.92 22.91
#